data_AF-A0A8K0FYM4-F1
#
_entry.id   AF-A0A8K0FYM4-F1
#
_cell.length_a   1.000
_cell.length_b   1.000
_cell.length_c   1.000
_cell.angle_alpha   90.00
_cell.angle_beta   90.00
_cell.angle_gamma   90.00
#
_symmetry.space_group_name_H-M   'P 1'
#
loop_
_entity.id
_entity.type
_entity.pdbx_description
1 polymer ?
#
loop_
_entity_poly.entity_id
_entity_poly.type
_entity_poly.pdbx_seq_one_letter_code
_entity_poly.pdbx_strand_id
1 'polypeptide(L)'
;MNDIVIDMMLKYPSILPVNPQYTEFQGYLTINGIDYKLHIKQQLEKQQFQLTVDSPLQQFKDDIVNLECSSKSSNIVTFLDSLKEIISLKTTIQNNKNFTDAYKHILSEYVELREFYININKCSISQDLSLIKISHLDESDRQHELEIIVDVNKLQEIFKVHRHSLPEKEDGDLFQNSNSLKTIYEKFVSTIERLQYFFNSMDSLDHTCHILDPERPTTKDCYRRIGLDLTVSMVITLNPWNDACIPSIKFLGPGRSVDGFRQKVAENLINWQANANILDELLKLLELSSFPAKLKDKDKKDEILLCDVGECCICFSLRLNDKLPEIVCQNASCEQFFHKECLYQWLVSVNAKQSFNELNGQCPNCEKHISCPL
;
A
#
# COMPACT_ATOMS: atom_id res chain seq x y z
N MET A 1 59.26 -17.82 3.17
CA MET A 1 57.94 -18.07 3.77
C MET A 1 57.95 -19.52 4.22
N ASN A 2 57.58 -19.80 5.47
CA ASN A 2 57.62 -21.16 6.03
C ASN A 2 56.51 -22.02 5.38
N ASP A 3 56.79 -23.27 4.99
CA ASP A 3 55.83 -24.17 4.30
C ASP A 3 54.52 -24.32 5.08
N ILE A 4 54.61 -24.32 6.41
CA ILE A 4 53.47 -24.39 7.34
C ILE A 4 52.53 -23.19 7.21
N VAL A 5 53.07 -22.00 6.90
CA VAL A 5 52.26 -20.78 6.72
C VAL A 5 51.54 -20.82 5.37
N ILE A 6 52.18 -21.38 4.34
CA ILE A 6 51.56 -21.58 3.03
C ILE A 6 50.40 -22.57 3.15
N ASP A 7 50.61 -23.71 3.83
CA ASP A 7 49.56 -24.70 4.09
C ASP A 7 48.37 -24.10 4.87
N MET A 8 48.66 -23.24 5.85
CA MET A 8 47.62 -22.51 6.58
C MET A 8 46.83 -21.57 5.67
N MET A 9 47.50 -20.78 4.83
CA MET A 9 46.83 -19.86 3.91
C MET A 9 46.02 -20.59 2.83
N LEU A 10 46.47 -21.78 2.39
CA LEU A 10 45.71 -22.62 1.45
C LEU A 10 44.44 -23.21 2.08
N LYS A 11 44.52 -23.62 3.35
CA LYS A 11 43.40 -24.26 4.07
C LYS A 11 42.45 -23.27 4.74
N TYR A 12 42.97 -22.14 5.19
CA TYR A 12 42.27 -21.07 5.91
C TYR A 12 42.61 -19.69 5.31
N PRO A 13 42.14 -19.39 4.09
CA PRO A 13 42.53 -18.18 3.35
C PRO A 13 42.11 -16.88 4.04
N SER A 14 41.12 -16.94 4.93
CA SER A 14 40.61 -15.80 5.70
C SER A 14 41.41 -15.52 6.99
N ILE A 15 42.48 -16.26 7.25
CA ILE A 15 43.40 -16.07 8.38
C ILE A 15 44.77 -15.69 7.85
N LEU A 16 45.30 -14.56 8.30
CA LEU A 16 46.55 -13.99 7.80
C LEU A 16 47.55 -13.76 8.94
N PRO A 17 48.86 -13.93 8.68
CA PRO A 17 49.90 -13.54 9.62
C PRO A 17 49.97 -12.02 9.75
N VAL A 18 50.05 -11.53 10.99
CA VAL A 18 50.10 -10.11 11.34
C VAL A 18 51.53 -9.60 11.40
N ASN A 19 52.49 -10.48 11.71
CA ASN A 19 53.89 -10.12 11.86
C ASN A 19 54.84 -10.91 10.94
N PRO A 20 56.00 -10.34 10.57
CA PRO A 20 56.98 -11.01 9.72
C PRO A 20 57.58 -12.30 10.32
N GLN A 21 57.50 -12.46 11.65
CA GLN A 21 57.98 -13.63 12.38
C GLN A 21 56.97 -14.79 12.37
N TYR A 22 55.77 -14.61 11.81
CA TYR A 22 54.70 -15.62 11.75
C TYR A 22 54.32 -16.19 13.11
N THR A 23 54.32 -15.36 14.15
CA THR A 23 53.92 -15.74 15.51
C THR A 23 52.58 -15.16 15.93
N GLU A 24 51.96 -14.32 15.09
CA GLU A 24 50.65 -13.74 15.35
C GLU A 24 49.79 -13.83 14.09
N PHE A 25 48.54 -14.27 14.26
CA PHE A 25 47.59 -14.51 13.18
C PHE A 25 46.24 -13.88 13.51
N GLN A 26 45.59 -13.32 12.51
CA GLN A 26 44.28 -12.69 12.66
C GLN A 26 43.41 -12.97 11.44
N GLY A 27 42.11 -13.14 11.67
CA GLY A 27 41.18 -13.38 10.57
C GLY A 27 39.81 -13.84 11.01
N TYR A 28 39.10 -14.47 10.07
CA TYR A 28 37.80 -15.08 10.31
C TYR A 28 37.86 -16.58 10.02
N LEU A 29 37.20 -17.37 10.87
CA LEU A 29 36.99 -18.79 10.67
C LEU A 29 35.50 -19.08 10.62
N THR A 30 35.01 -19.47 9.45
CA THR A 30 33.60 -19.84 9.26
C THR A 30 33.38 -21.28 9.72
N ILE A 31 32.50 -21.47 10.70
CA ILE A 31 32.13 -22.79 11.24
C ILE A 31 30.61 -22.86 11.31
N ASN A 32 30.03 -23.88 10.68
CA ASN A 32 28.59 -24.12 10.69
C ASN A 32 27.74 -22.89 10.27
N GLY A 33 28.27 -22.05 9.37
CA GLY A 33 27.60 -20.86 8.84
C GLY A 33 27.77 -19.58 9.68
N ILE A 34 28.53 -19.65 10.77
CA ILE A 34 28.85 -18.50 11.64
C ILE A 34 30.32 -18.13 11.45
N ASP A 35 30.59 -16.84 11.25
CA ASP A 35 31.95 -16.31 11.15
C ASP A 35 32.49 -15.95 12.53
N TYR A 36 33.54 -16.65 12.96
CA TYR A 36 34.24 -16.36 14.20
C TYR A 36 35.48 -15.52 13.92
N LYS A 37 35.54 -14.33 14.50
CA LYS A 37 36.76 -13.51 14.47
C LYS A 37 37.81 -14.14 15.38
N LEU A 38 38.98 -14.43 14.84
CA LEU A 38 40.09 -15.05 15.56
C LEU A 38 41.28 -14.11 15.64
N HIS A 39 41.94 -14.14 16.80
CA HIS A 39 43.24 -13.51 17.01
C HIS A 39 44.12 -14.46 17.82
N ILE A 40 45.15 -15.02 17.18
CA ILE A 40 45.96 -16.12 17.70
C ILE A 40 47.40 -15.64 17.86
N LYS A 41 47.99 -15.84 19.03
CA LYS A 41 49.39 -15.55 19.33
C LYS A 41 50.14 -16.81 19.73
N GLN A 42 51.30 -17.04 19.12
CA GLN A 42 52.20 -18.13 19.47
C GLN A 42 53.14 -17.70 20.59
N GLN A 43 53.11 -18.41 21.72
CA GLN A 43 54.04 -18.25 22.84
C GLN A 43 55.33 -19.04 22.55
N LEU A 44 56.38 -18.33 22.14
CA LEU A 44 57.68 -18.90 21.74
C LEU A 44 58.34 -19.77 22.83
N GLU A 45 58.13 -19.44 24.12
CA GLU A 45 58.72 -20.16 25.26
C GLU A 45 58.08 -21.54 25.51
N LYS A 46 56.80 -21.70 25.19
CA LYS A 46 56.01 -22.92 25.48
C LYS A 46 55.59 -23.69 24.23
N GLN A 47 55.88 -23.16 23.04
CA GLN A 47 55.36 -23.65 21.75
C GLN A 47 53.83 -23.82 21.74
N GLN A 48 53.11 -22.98 22.49
CA GLN A 48 51.66 -23.00 22.59
C GLN A 48 51.05 -21.83 21.82
N PHE A 49 49.84 -22.03 21.29
CA PHE A 49 49.06 -20.96 20.66
C PHE A 49 47.99 -20.52 21.64
N GLN A 50 47.80 -19.20 21.75
CA GLN A 50 46.80 -18.58 22.61
C GLN A 50 45.81 -17.81 21.74
N LEU A 51 44.53 -18.08 21.92
CA LEU A 51 43.44 -17.45 21.18
C LEU A 51 42.77 -16.39 22.06
N THR A 52 42.66 -15.17 21.56
CA THR A 52 41.86 -14.13 22.21
C THR A 52 40.38 -14.50 22.10
N VAL A 53 39.73 -14.73 23.25
CA VAL A 53 38.33 -15.16 23.32
C VAL A 53 37.40 -13.95 23.36
N ASP A 54 36.87 -13.58 22.20
CA ASP A 54 35.82 -12.56 22.06
C ASP A 54 34.42 -13.11 22.42
N SER A 55 33.42 -12.23 22.57
CA SER A 55 32.04 -12.55 23.00
C SER A 55 31.44 -13.86 22.40
N PRO A 56 31.45 -14.10 21.07
CA PRO A 56 30.87 -15.33 20.50
C PRO A 56 31.67 -16.61 20.79
N LEU A 57 32.94 -16.49 21.19
CA LEU A 57 33.82 -17.60 21.56
C LEU A 57 33.81 -17.88 23.08
N GLN A 58 33.22 -17.00 23.90
CA GLN A 58 33.20 -17.17 25.36
C GLN A 58 32.51 -18.47 25.81
N GLN A 59 31.50 -18.92 25.06
CA GLN A 59 30.82 -20.18 25.31
C GLN A 59 31.70 -21.43 25.14
N PHE A 60 32.85 -21.31 24.45
CA PHE A 60 33.82 -22.39 24.23
C PHE A 60 35.11 -22.17 25.04
N LYS A 61 35.12 -21.21 25.97
CA LYS A 61 36.33 -20.78 26.68
C LYS A 61 37.07 -21.94 27.35
N ASP A 62 36.36 -22.84 28.03
CA ASP A 62 36.99 -23.96 28.73
C ASP A 62 37.63 -24.97 27.75
N ASP A 63 37.00 -25.21 26.59
CA ASP A 63 37.56 -26.08 25.56
C ASP A 63 38.76 -25.44 24.86
N ILE A 64 38.70 -24.12 24.63
CA ILE A 64 39.80 -23.34 24.06
C ILE A 64 41.00 -23.40 25.00
N VAL A 65 40.82 -23.14 26.31
CA VAL A 65 41.90 -23.23 27.31
C VAL A 65 42.51 -24.64 27.37
N ASN A 66 41.69 -25.69 27.27
CA ASN A 66 42.17 -27.07 27.21
C ASN A 66 42.98 -27.34 25.93
N LEU A 67 42.59 -26.75 24.81
CA LEU A 67 43.27 -26.85 23.52
C LEU A 67 44.60 -26.06 23.52
N GLU A 68 44.65 -24.88 24.15
CA GLU A 68 45.88 -24.10 24.35
C GLU A 68 46.91 -24.84 25.22
N CYS A 69 46.45 -25.59 26.23
CA CYS A 69 47.31 -26.38 27.12
C CYS A 69 47.71 -27.75 26.55
N SER A 70 47.10 -28.16 25.43
CA SER A 70 47.30 -29.48 24.83
C SER A 70 48.62 -29.55 24.05
N SER A 71 49.39 -30.62 24.26
CA SER A 71 50.61 -30.90 23.48
C SER A 71 50.32 -31.44 22.07
N LYS A 72 49.05 -31.48 21.64
CA LYS A 72 48.62 -32.06 20.36
C LYS A 72 48.65 -31.08 19.19
N SER A 73 48.67 -29.77 19.43
CA SER A 73 48.74 -28.76 18.37
C SER A 73 50.20 -28.36 18.11
N SER A 74 50.92 -29.15 17.32
CA SER A 74 52.33 -28.90 17.00
C SER A 74 52.55 -27.71 16.06
N ASN A 75 51.51 -27.28 15.35
CA ASN A 75 51.55 -26.11 14.46
C ASN A 75 50.18 -25.43 14.33
N ILE A 76 50.16 -24.23 13.73
CA ILE A 76 48.96 -23.41 13.59
C ILE A 76 47.83 -24.11 12.82
N VAL A 77 48.15 -24.95 11.83
CA VAL A 77 47.14 -25.69 11.04
C VAL A 77 46.42 -26.71 11.92
N THR A 78 47.17 -27.50 12.69
CA THR A 78 46.59 -28.50 13.63
C THR A 78 45.79 -27.85 14.75
N PHE A 79 46.20 -26.65 15.20
CA PHE A 79 45.45 -25.85 16.16
C PHE A 79 44.10 -25.41 15.59
N LEU A 80 44.10 -24.85 14.37
CA LEU A 80 42.88 -24.40 13.68
C LEU A 80 41.94 -25.56 13.32
N ASP A 81 42.49 -26.72 12.96
CA ASP A 81 41.70 -27.94 12.72
C ASP A 81 40.97 -28.40 13.98
N SER A 82 41.70 -28.48 15.09
CA SER A 82 41.15 -28.90 16.38
C SER A 82 40.12 -27.89 16.91
N LEU A 83 40.39 -26.58 16.75
CA LEU A 83 39.45 -25.52 17.09
C LEU A 83 38.17 -25.62 16.25
N LYS A 84 38.32 -25.86 14.94
CA LYS A 84 37.19 -26.04 14.02
C LYS A 84 36.35 -27.24 14.44
N GLU A 85 36.96 -28.36 14.79
CA GLU A 85 36.26 -29.57 15.22
C GLU A 85 35.46 -29.35 16.53
N ILE A 86 36.09 -28.76 17.56
CA ILE A 86 35.44 -28.49 18.86
C ILE A 86 34.21 -27.60 18.68
N ILE A 87 34.34 -26.50 17.93
CA ILE A 87 33.22 -25.59 17.70
C ILE A 87 32.16 -26.26 16.82
N SER A 88 32.57 -27.05 15.81
CA SER A 88 31.64 -27.76 14.93
C SER A 88 30.79 -28.80 15.67
N LEU A 89 31.35 -29.48 16.66
CA LEU A 89 30.63 -30.47 17.48
C LEU A 89 29.61 -29.84 18.44
N LYS A 90 29.84 -28.58 18.84
CA LYS A 90 29.00 -27.87 19.80
C LYS A 90 28.05 -26.85 19.18
N THR A 91 28.05 -26.72 17.85
CA THR A 91 27.19 -25.80 17.10
C THR A 91 26.39 -26.54 16.04
N THR A 92 25.21 -26.04 15.71
CA THR A 92 24.36 -26.57 14.64
C THR A 92 24.63 -25.81 13.34
N ILE A 93 24.57 -26.49 12.19
CA ILE A 93 24.66 -25.86 10.86
C ILE A 93 23.53 -24.84 10.73
N GLN A 94 23.87 -23.55 10.64
CA GLN A 94 22.95 -22.53 10.16
C GLN A 94 22.89 -22.65 8.63
N ASN A 95 21.74 -23.10 8.11
CA ASN A 95 21.42 -22.99 6.69
C ASN A 95 21.18 -21.52 6.34
N ASN A 96 22.24 -20.73 6.26
CA ASN A 96 22.18 -19.38 5.72
C ASN A 96 21.92 -19.51 4.23
N LYS A 97 20.64 -19.38 3.84
CA LYS A 97 20.26 -19.26 2.44
C LYS A 97 20.99 -18.05 1.86
N ASN A 98 21.85 -18.31 0.88
CA ASN A 98 22.54 -17.25 0.17
C ASN A 98 21.53 -16.59 -0.80
N PHE A 99 21.21 -15.32 -0.56
CA PHE A 99 20.31 -14.52 -1.39
C PHE A 99 21.06 -13.53 -2.29
N THR A 100 22.40 -13.61 -2.39
CA THR A 100 23.20 -12.65 -3.16
C THR A 100 22.72 -12.51 -4.60
N ASP A 101 22.41 -13.62 -5.27
CA ASP A 101 21.95 -13.57 -6.67
C ASP A 101 20.54 -12.95 -6.79
N ALA A 102 19.68 -13.16 -5.79
CA ALA A 102 18.37 -12.51 -5.74
C ALA A 102 18.51 -10.99 -5.59
N TYR A 103 19.39 -10.51 -4.70
CA TYR A 103 19.63 -9.08 -4.54
C TYR A 103 20.29 -8.45 -5.76
N LYS A 104 21.21 -9.15 -6.45
CA LYS A 104 21.75 -8.70 -7.74
C LYS A 104 20.65 -8.57 -8.78
N HIS A 105 19.75 -9.55 -8.87
CA HIS A 105 18.61 -9.52 -9.77
C HIS A 105 17.69 -8.32 -9.50
N ILE A 106 17.32 -8.09 -8.23
CA ILE A 106 16.50 -6.95 -7.81
C ILE A 106 17.13 -5.62 -8.23
N LEU A 107 18.43 -5.45 -7.98
CA LEU A 107 19.14 -4.22 -8.33
C LEU A 107 19.26 -4.04 -9.84
N SER A 108 19.50 -5.10 -10.62
CA SER A 108 19.54 -5.04 -12.08
C SER A 108 18.21 -4.57 -12.64
N GLU A 109 17.11 -5.23 -12.27
CA GLU A 109 15.75 -4.90 -12.73
C GLU A 109 15.37 -3.45 -12.35
N TYR A 110 15.74 -3.01 -11.14
CA TYR A 110 15.47 -1.64 -10.69
C TYR A 110 16.24 -0.58 -11.49
N VAL A 111 17.53 -0.82 -11.75
CA VAL A 111 18.36 0.10 -12.53
C VAL A 111 17.87 0.17 -13.98
N GLU A 112 17.63 -0.99 -14.60
CA GLU A 112 17.12 -1.07 -15.98
C GLU A 112 15.79 -0.33 -16.15
N LEU A 113 14.85 -0.52 -15.21
CA LEU A 113 13.57 0.17 -15.24
C LEU A 113 13.73 1.69 -15.15
N ARG A 114 14.63 2.18 -14.29
CA ARG A 114 14.85 3.62 -14.13
C ARG A 114 15.51 4.26 -15.36
N GLU A 115 16.41 3.54 -16.02
CA GLU A 115 17.13 4.05 -17.19
C GLU A 115 16.28 4.01 -18.46
N PHE A 116 15.39 3.03 -18.60
CA PHE A 116 14.65 2.80 -19.84
C PHE A 116 13.36 3.63 -19.95
N TYR A 117 12.67 3.94 -18.85
CA TYR A 117 11.35 4.57 -18.90
C TYR A 117 11.38 6.05 -18.46
N ILE A 118 11.13 6.94 -19.42
CA ILE A 118 11.21 8.41 -19.24
C ILE A 118 10.03 8.97 -18.43
N ASN A 119 8.84 8.37 -18.54
CA ASN A 119 7.62 8.84 -17.88
C ASN A 119 7.55 8.52 -16.38
N ILE A 120 8.62 7.92 -15.83
CA ILE A 120 8.75 7.70 -14.40
C ILE A 120 9.22 9.00 -13.75
N ASN A 121 8.29 9.71 -13.13
CA ASN A 121 8.57 10.94 -12.41
C ASN A 121 9.43 10.66 -11.15
N LYS A 122 9.12 9.58 -10.43
CA LYS A 122 9.86 9.19 -9.23
C LYS A 122 9.91 7.68 -9.08
N CYS A 123 11.10 7.15 -8.80
CA CYS A 123 11.31 5.74 -8.47
C CYS A 123 12.24 5.65 -7.26
N SER A 124 11.87 4.85 -6.26
CA SER A 124 12.68 4.63 -5.07
C SER A 124 12.60 3.19 -4.59
N ILE A 125 13.71 2.65 -4.13
CA ILE A 125 13.81 1.37 -3.45
C ILE A 125 14.20 1.59 -1.98
N SER A 126 13.62 0.82 -1.06
CA SER A 126 13.93 0.87 0.37
C SER A 126 15.36 0.38 0.66
N GLN A 127 15.93 0.79 1.80
CA GLN A 127 17.32 0.44 2.17
C GLN A 127 17.54 -1.06 2.35
N ASP A 128 16.50 -1.78 2.76
CA ASP A 128 16.47 -3.24 2.93
C ASP A 128 16.06 -3.98 1.63
N LEU A 129 15.86 -3.25 0.53
CA LEU A 129 15.45 -3.77 -0.79
C LEU A 129 14.08 -4.51 -0.77
N SER A 130 13.27 -4.30 0.27
CA SER A 130 11.99 -4.99 0.45
C SER A 130 10.81 -4.29 -0.24
N LEU A 131 10.94 -3.00 -0.58
CA LEU A 131 9.85 -2.20 -1.13
C LEU A 131 10.37 -1.27 -2.25
N ILE A 132 9.70 -1.33 -3.40
CA ILE A 132 9.91 -0.45 -4.53
C ILE A 132 8.66 0.42 -4.70
N LYS A 133 8.85 1.73 -4.84
CA LYS A 133 7.77 2.70 -5.13
C LYS A 133 8.04 3.40 -6.44
N ILE A 134 7.03 3.41 -7.32
CA ILE A 134 7.08 3.99 -8.65
C ILE A 134 5.94 5.02 -8.77
N SER A 135 6.27 6.18 -9.34
CA SER A 135 5.35 7.25 -9.69
C SER A 135 5.46 7.50 -11.19
N HIS A 136 4.35 7.29 -11.90
CA HIS A 136 4.23 7.41 -13.35
C HIS A 136 3.32 8.59 -13.70
N LEU A 137 3.68 9.37 -14.72
CA LEU A 137 2.82 10.39 -15.30
C LEU A 137 2.20 9.87 -16.59
N ASP A 138 0.88 9.99 -16.70
CA ASP A 138 0.16 9.66 -17.94
C ASP A 138 0.16 10.82 -18.95
N GLU A 139 -0.54 10.65 -20.07
CA GLU A 139 -0.60 11.65 -21.16
C GLU A 139 -1.28 12.97 -20.78
N SER A 140 -1.99 13.02 -19.65
CA SER A 140 -2.63 14.22 -19.10
C SER A 140 -1.90 14.75 -17.86
N ASP A 141 -0.63 14.38 -17.68
CA ASP A 141 0.21 14.74 -16.52
C ASP A 141 -0.37 14.30 -15.16
N ARG A 142 -1.23 13.28 -15.14
CA ARG A 142 -1.76 12.73 -13.88
C ARG A 142 -0.76 11.77 -13.27
N GLN A 143 -0.57 11.90 -11.96
CA GLN A 143 0.30 11.02 -11.20
C GLN A 143 -0.40 9.71 -10.81
N HIS A 144 0.21 8.60 -11.19
CA HIS A 144 -0.18 7.25 -10.80
C HIS A 144 0.91 6.59 -9.96
N GLU A 145 0.53 5.90 -8.89
CA GLU A 145 1.45 5.30 -7.92
C GLU A 145 1.36 3.78 -7.94
N LEU A 146 2.51 3.13 -7.81
CA LEU A 146 2.66 1.68 -7.74
C LEU A 146 3.69 1.32 -6.66
N GLU A 147 3.28 0.50 -5.70
CA GLU A 147 4.13 -0.03 -4.63
C GLU A 147 4.27 -1.55 -4.79
N ILE A 148 5.51 -2.03 -4.81
CA ILE A 148 5.86 -3.43 -5.06
C ILE A 148 6.70 -3.94 -3.89
N ILE A 149 6.23 -4.99 -3.23
CA ILE A 149 6.99 -5.73 -2.22
C ILE A 149 7.87 -6.76 -2.90
N VAL A 150 9.09 -6.91 -2.37
CA VAL A 150 10.08 -7.88 -2.81
C VAL A 150 10.17 -9.02 -1.81
N ASP A 151 9.83 -10.25 -2.24
CA ASP A 151 9.92 -11.46 -1.41
C ASP A 151 11.06 -12.37 -1.90
N VAL A 152 12.25 -12.18 -1.33
CA VAL A 152 13.45 -12.97 -1.63
C VAL A 152 13.29 -14.47 -1.32
N ASN A 153 12.28 -14.89 -0.56
CA ASN A 153 12.01 -16.29 -0.29
C ASN A 153 11.27 -16.99 -1.46
N LYS A 154 10.68 -16.21 -2.39
CA LYS A 154 9.91 -16.70 -3.53
C LYS A 154 10.52 -16.23 -4.85
N LEU A 155 11.69 -16.77 -5.20
CA LEU A 155 12.48 -16.32 -6.34
C LEU A 155 11.76 -16.33 -7.71
N GLN A 156 10.77 -17.21 -7.92
CA GLN A 156 10.00 -17.25 -9.17
C GLN A 156 8.90 -16.17 -9.25
N GLU A 157 8.58 -15.53 -8.13
CA GLU A 157 7.52 -14.51 -7.98
C GLU A 157 8.02 -13.41 -7.03
N ILE A 158 9.26 -12.96 -7.26
CA ILE A 158 9.99 -12.11 -6.31
C ILE A 158 9.34 -10.74 -6.14
N PHE A 159 8.68 -10.21 -7.17
CA PHE A 159 8.00 -8.93 -7.16
C PHE A 159 6.48 -9.11 -7.06
N LYS A 160 5.89 -8.50 -6.04
CA LYS A 160 4.44 -8.52 -5.79
C LYS A 160 3.90 -7.11 -5.63
N VAL A 161 2.87 -6.76 -6.38
CA VAL A 161 2.16 -5.49 -6.20
C VAL A 161 1.47 -5.47 -4.83
N HIS A 162 1.81 -4.48 -4.01
CA HIS A 162 1.24 -4.26 -2.69
C HIS A 162 0.12 -3.22 -2.73
N ARG A 163 0.37 -2.10 -3.41
CA ARG A 163 -0.60 -1.01 -3.60
C ARG A 163 -0.43 -0.41 -4.99
N HIS A 164 -1.51 0.11 -5.55
CA HIS A 164 -1.50 0.93 -6.76
C HIS A 164 -2.55 2.03 -6.62
N SER A 165 -2.54 3.03 -7.51
CA SER A 165 -3.55 4.10 -7.56
C SER A 165 -4.71 3.83 -8.53
N LEU A 166 -4.69 2.72 -9.27
CA LEU A 166 -5.75 2.39 -10.23
C LEU A 166 -7.05 1.94 -9.54
N PRO A 167 -8.22 2.16 -10.17
CA PRO A 167 -9.48 1.58 -9.72
C PRO A 167 -9.40 0.07 -9.52
N GLU A 168 -10.20 -0.47 -8.61
CA GLU A 168 -10.28 -1.92 -8.37
C GLU A 168 -11.11 -2.61 -9.45
N LYS A 169 -10.80 -3.87 -9.77
CA LYS A 169 -11.57 -4.69 -10.70
C LYS A 169 -12.39 -5.71 -9.92
N GLU A 170 -13.68 -5.81 -10.22
CA GLU A 170 -14.60 -6.72 -9.52
C GLU A 170 -14.22 -8.20 -9.73
N ASP A 171 -13.70 -8.55 -10.92
CA ASP A 171 -13.38 -9.93 -11.32
C ASP A 171 -11.88 -10.27 -11.26
N GLY A 172 -11.24 -10.02 -10.12
CA GLY A 172 -9.91 -10.56 -9.79
C GLY A 172 -8.74 -9.58 -9.83
N ASP A 173 -7.55 -10.10 -9.51
CA ASP A 173 -6.33 -9.29 -9.35
C ASP A 173 -5.87 -8.67 -10.68
N LEU A 174 -5.66 -7.36 -10.68
CA LEU A 174 -5.13 -6.61 -11.83
C LEU A 174 -3.69 -7.00 -12.21
N PHE A 175 -2.93 -7.40 -11.21
CA PHE A 175 -1.50 -7.69 -11.30
C PHE A 175 -1.21 -9.09 -10.81
N GLN A 176 -0.45 -9.84 -11.58
CA GLN A 176 0.11 -11.13 -11.16
C GLN A 176 1.50 -10.91 -10.60
N ASN A 177 1.91 -11.74 -9.64
CA ASN A 177 3.29 -11.74 -9.18
C ASN A 177 4.21 -12.11 -10.35
N SER A 178 5.42 -11.55 -10.35
CA SER A 178 6.38 -11.78 -11.42
C SER A 178 7.80 -11.84 -10.87
N ASN A 179 8.67 -12.52 -11.60
CA ASN A 179 10.11 -12.39 -11.41
C ASN A 179 10.72 -11.19 -12.13
N SER A 180 9.95 -10.50 -12.98
CA SER A 180 10.39 -9.31 -13.71
C SER A 180 9.58 -8.08 -13.28
N LEU A 181 10.32 -7.07 -12.81
CA LEU A 181 9.78 -5.76 -12.43
C LEU A 181 9.24 -5.04 -13.68
N LYS A 182 9.95 -5.19 -14.80
CA LYS A 182 9.56 -4.64 -16.10
C LYS A 182 8.16 -5.10 -16.52
N THR A 183 7.88 -6.41 -16.43
CA THR A 183 6.57 -6.96 -16.81
C THR A 183 5.43 -6.36 -15.97
N ILE A 184 5.63 -6.19 -14.65
CA ILE A 184 4.63 -5.57 -13.77
C ILE A 184 4.41 -4.12 -14.17
N TYR A 185 5.49 -3.37 -14.43
CA TYR A 185 5.40 -1.97 -14.81
C TYR A 185 4.75 -1.76 -16.18
N GLU A 186 5.09 -2.56 -17.20
CA GLU A 186 4.44 -2.50 -18.51
C GLU A 186 2.94 -2.83 -18.43
N LYS A 187 2.56 -3.78 -17.56
CA LYS A 187 1.15 -4.05 -17.28
C LYS A 187 0.45 -2.87 -16.61
N PHE A 188 1.13 -2.18 -15.72
CA PHE A 188 0.61 -0.97 -15.05
C PHE A 188 0.38 0.16 -16.06
N VAL A 189 1.37 0.47 -16.90
CA VAL A 189 1.27 1.50 -17.94
C VAL A 189 0.17 1.18 -18.95
N SER A 190 0.13 -0.04 -19.50
CA SER A 190 -0.93 -0.42 -20.44
C SER A 190 -2.33 -0.40 -19.82
N THR A 191 -2.44 -0.60 -18.50
CA THR A 191 -3.73 -0.45 -17.80
C THR A 191 -4.11 1.02 -17.65
N ILE A 192 -3.16 1.92 -17.38
CA ILE A 192 -3.37 3.37 -17.35
C ILE A 192 -3.81 3.88 -18.73
N GLU A 193 -3.15 3.45 -19.80
CA GLU A 193 -3.49 3.80 -21.18
C GLU A 193 -4.93 3.38 -21.52
N ARG A 194 -5.34 2.19 -21.10
CA ARG A 194 -6.72 1.73 -21.29
C ARG A 194 -7.75 2.53 -20.50
N LEU A 195 -7.36 3.09 -19.36
CA LEU A 195 -8.24 3.85 -18.45
C LEU A 195 -8.31 5.35 -18.75
N GLN A 196 -7.65 5.84 -19.81
CA GLN A 196 -7.58 7.28 -20.10
C GLN A 196 -8.95 7.91 -20.28
N TYR A 197 -9.90 7.25 -20.96
CA TYR A 197 -11.27 7.77 -21.11
C TYR A 197 -11.96 7.96 -19.75
N PHE A 198 -11.83 6.97 -18.86
CA PHE A 198 -12.36 7.06 -17.49
C PHE A 198 -11.74 8.23 -16.73
N PHE A 199 -10.41 8.35 -16.69
CA PHE A 199 -9.76 9.44 -15.96
C PHE A 199 -10.15 10.81 -16.53
N ASN A 200 -10.21 10.97 -17.85
CA ASN A 200 -10.63 12.20 -18.50
C ASN A 200 -12.09 12.57 -18.15
N SER A 201 -12.96 11.56 -18.03
CA SER A 201 -14.34 11.74 -17.62
C SER A 201 -14.45 12.20 -16.16
N MET A 202 -13.65 11.62 -15.26
CA MET A 202 -13.61 12.03 -13.85
C MET A 202 -13.06 13.45 -13.67
N ASP A 203 -11.97 13.80 -14.38
CA ASP A 203 -11.42 15.16 -14.35
C ASP A 203 -12.42 16.20 -14.85
N SER A 204 -13.16 15.86 -15.92
CA SER A 204 -14.21 16.73 -16.47
C SER A 204 -15.30 17.03 -15.43
N LEU A 205 -15.73 16.01 -14.68
CA LEU A 205 -16.67 16.16 -13.55
C LEU A 205 -16.05 17.03 -12.45
N ASP A 206 -14.81 16.78 -12.06
CA ASP A 206 -14.14 17.47 -10.96
C ASP A 206 -13.91 18.97 -11.24
N HIS A 207 -13.65 19.31 -12.51
CA HIS A 207 -13.48 20.68 -12.97
C HIS A 207 -14.80 21.46 -13.08
N THR A 208 -15.86 20.82 -13.55
CA THR A 208 -17.11 21.50 -13.93
C THR A 208 -18.16 21.48 -12.82
N CYS A 209 -18.26 20.38 -12.08
CA CYS A 209 -19.32 20.15 -11.11
C CYS A 209 -18.93 20.59 -9.68
N HIS A 210 -19.93 20.84 -8.85
CA HIS A 210 -19.73 20.98 -7.41
C HIS A 210 -19.67 19.61 -6.74
N ILE A 211 -18.46 19.05 -6.64
CA ILE A 211 -18.20 17.78 -5.96
C ILE A 211 -18.31 17.97 -4.44
N LEU A 212 -19.26 17.27 -3.83
CA LEU A 212 -19.46 17.18 -2.39
C LEU A 212 -18.64 16.04 -1.79
N ASP A 213 -18.49 14.94 -2.54
CA ASP A 213 -17.82 13.74 -2.08
C ASP A 213 -17.24 12.92 -3.26
N PRO A 214 -16.04 12.31 -3.12
CA PRO A 214 -15.07 12.50 -2.04
C PRO A 214 -14.54 13.94 -1.98
N GLU A 215 -14.11 14.40 -0.80
CA GLU A 215 -13.55 15.75 -0.63
C GLU A 215 -12.26 15.97 -1.42
N ARG A 216 -11.44 14.92 -1.49
CA ARG A 216 -10.18 14.89 -2.23
C ARG A 216 -10.19 13.68 -3.15
N PRO A 217 -10.76 13.83 -4.34
CA PRO A 217 -10.87 12.71 -5.25
C PRO A 217 -9.52 12.17 -5.68
N THR A 218 -9.42 10.86 -5.77
CA THR A 218 -8.24 10.13 -6.24
C THR A 218 -8.56 9.37 -7.52
N THR A 219 -7.51 8.88 -8.20
CA THR A 219 -7.65 8.05 -9.41
C THR A 219 -8.26 6.67 -9.12
N LYS A 220 -8.44 6.28 -7.85
CA LYS A 220 -9.20 5.09 -7.45
C LYS A 220 -10.71 5.33 -7.38
N ASP A 221 -11.13 6.56 -7.10
CA ASP A 221 -12.51 6.86 -6.75
C ASP A 221 -13.37 6.86 -8.01
N CYS A 222 -14.21 5.83 -8.14
CA CYS A 222 -15.08 5.63 -9.30
C CYS A 222 -16.41 6.38 -9.22
N TYR A 223 -16.64 7.12 -8.12
CA TYR A 223 -17.88 7.85 -7.90
C TYR A 223 -17.63 9.32 -7.59
N ARG A 224 -18.66 10.15 -7.82
CA ARG A 224 -18.75 11.54 -7.37
C ARG A 224 -20.15 11.82 -6.85
N ARG A 225 -20.25 12.50 -5.72
CA ARG A 225 -21.50 13.12 -5.26
C ARG A 225 -21.49 14.59 -5.70
N ILE A 226 -22.41 14.95 -6.58
CA ILE A 226 -22.53 16.27 -7.19
C ILE A 226 -23.72 16.99 -6.56
N GLY A 227 -23.52 18.23 -6.11
CA GLY A 227 -24.63 19.09 -5.67
C GLY A 227 -25.45 19.59 -6.86
N LEU A 228 -26.77 19.38 -6.84
CA LEU A 228 -27.71 19.85 -7.87
C LEU A 228 -28.49 21.09 -7.42
N ASP A 229 -28.78 21.19 -6.12
CA ASP A 229 -29.29 22.39 -5.46
C ASP A 229 -28.88 22.38 -3.97
N LEU A 230 -29.49 23.24 -3.14
CA LEU A 230 -29.19 23.32 -1.70
C LEU A 230 -29.53 22.04 -0.90
N THR A 231 -30.47 21.24 -1.39
CA THR A 231 -31.04 20.08 -0.68
C THR A 231 -30.93 18.77 -1.47
N VAL A 232 -30.61 18.85 -2.76
CA VAL A 232 -30.52 17.73 -3.69
C VAL A 232 -29.09 17.56 -4.17
N SER A 233 -28.63 16.33 -4.11
CA SER A 233 -27.36 15.89 -4.69
C SER A 233 -27.54 14.59 -5.45
N MET A 234 -26.62 14.33 -6.37
CA MET A 234 -26.61 13.14 -7.22
C MET A 234 -25.28 12.42 -7.03
N VAL A 235 -25.34 11.14 -6.65
CA VAL A 235 -24.19 10.26 -6.68
C VAL A 235 -24.15 9.59 -8.05
N ILE A 236 -23.08 9.85 -8.80
CA ILE A 236 -22.76 9.19 -10.05
C ILE A 236 -21.60 8.22 -9.83
N THR A 237 -21.71 6.99 -10.31
CA THR A 237 -20.63 5.99 -10.29
C THR A 237 -20.36 5.49 -11.71
N LEU A 238 -19.12 5.64 -12.16
CA LEU A 238 -18.67 5.13 -13.45
C LEU A 238 -18.01 3.77 -13.29
N ASN A 239 -18.19 2.92 -14.30
CA ASN A 239 -17.43 1.69 -14.40
C ASN A 239 -16.13 1.98 -15.16
N PRO A 240 -14.95 1.96 -14.51
CA PRO A 240 -13.67 2.23 -15.17
C PRO A 240 -13.30 1.16 -16.19
N TRP A 241 -13.92 -0.02 -16.15
CA TRP A 241 -13.60 -1.15 -17.01
C TRP A 241 -14.57 -1.37 -18.16
N ASN A 242 -15.61 -0.54 -18.27
CA ASN A 242 -16.60 -0.62 -19.33
C ASN A 242 -17.16 0.77 -19.67
N ASP A 243 -16.49 1.44 -20.61
CA ASP A 243 -16.83 2.81 -21.06
C ASP A 243 -18.21 2.91 -21.75
N ALA A 244 -18.74 1.78 -22.24
CA ALA A 244 -20.06 1.73 -22.86
C ALA A 244 -21.21 1.59 -21.86
N CYS A 245 -20.90 1.39 -20.57
CA CYS A 245 -21.91 1.22 -19.54
C CYS A 245 -22.51 2.57 -19.13
N ILE A 246 -23.83 2.62 -18.96
CA ILE A 246 -24.50 3.79 -18.39
C ILE A 246 -24.05 3.91 -16.92
N PRO A 247 -23.67 5.11 -16.44
CA PRO A 247 -23.35 5.33 -15.03
C PRO A 247 -24.50 4.91 -14.11
N SER A 248 -24.13 4.43 -12.92
CA SER A 248 -25.09 4.31 -11.83
C SER A 248 -25.38 5.70 -11.26
N ILE A 249 -26.66 6.07 -11.19
CA ILE A 249 -27.11 7.39 -10.73
C ILE A 249 -28.07 7.21 -9.56
N LYS A 250 -27.76 7.84 -8.43
CA LYS A 250 -28.59 7.86 -7.21
C LYS A 250 -28.80 9.30 -6.74
N PHE A 251 -30.05 9.74 -6.67
CA PHE A 251 -30.40 11.04 -6.10
C PHE A 251 -30.59 10.96 -4.59
N LEU A 252 -30.07 11.97 -3.88
CA LEU A 252 -30.16 12.15 -2.44
C LEU A 252 -30.77 13.53 -2.16
N GLY A 253 -31.83 13.57 -1.37
CA GLY A 253 -32.58 14.79 -1.07
C GLY A 253 -34.01 14.47 -0.67
N PRO A 254 -34.84 15.50 -0.45
CA PRO A 254 -36.26 15.30 -0.17
C PRO A 254 -37.00 14.70 -1.37
N GLY A 255 -37.90 13.75 -1.13
CA GLY A 255 -38.63 12.98 -2.15
C GLY A 255 -39.20 13.84 -3.27
N ARG A 256 -39.96 14.87 -2.89
CA ARG A 256 -40.58 15.80 -3.86
C ARG A 256 -39.59 16.49 -4.80
N SER A 257 -38.35 16.71 -4.36
CA SER A 257 -37.31 17.37 -5.14
C SER A 257 -36.54 16.37 -6.00
N VAL A 258 -36.31 15.15 -5.51
CA VAL A 258 -35.58 14.09 -6.25
C VAL A 258 -36.45 13.36 -7.28
N ASP A 259 -37.76 13.26 -7.06
CA ASP A 259 -38.65 12.48 -7.94
C ASP A 259 -38.74 13.07 -9.35
N GLY A 260 -38.69 14.41 -9.48
CA GLY A 260 -38.61 15.07 -10.78
C GLY A 260 -37.34 14.69 -11.56
N PHE A 261 -36.19 14.61 -10.89
CA PHE A 261 -34.95 14.17 -11.53
C PHE A 261 -34.98 12.68 -11.91
N ARG A 262 -35.56 11.82 -11.06
CA ARG A 262 -35.75 10.39 -11.38
C ARG A 262 -36.61 10.20 -12.63
N GLN A 263 -37.68 10.96 -12.75
CA GLN A 263 -38.55 10.93 -13.93
C GLN A 263 -37.79 11.34 -15.19
N LYS A 264 -37.07 12.46 -15.16
CA LYS A 264 -36.24 12.92 -16.29
C LYS A 264 -35.21 11.89 -16.72
N VAL A 265 -34.50 11.29 -15.76
CA VAL A 265 -33.54 10.21 -16.06
C VAL A 265 -34.24 9.03 -16.72
N ALA A 266 -35.38 8.58 -16.20
CA ALA A 266 -36.11 7.44 -16.76
C ALA A 266 -36.62 7.70 -18.19
N GLU A 267 -37.08 8.92 -18.49
CA GLU A 267 -37.58 9.32 -19.81
C GLU A 267 -36.45 9.49 -20.83
N ASN A 268 -35.30 10.04 -20.40
CA ASN A 268 -34.19 10.37 -21.28
C ASN A 268 -33.14 9.25 -21.41
N LEU A 269 -33.21 8.19 -20.60
CA LEU A 269 -32.24 7.08 -20.61
C LEU A 269 -32.08 6.42 -21.99
N ILE A 270 -33.16 6.33 -22.76
CA ILE A 270 -33.16 5.74 -24.10
C ILE A 270 -32.30 6.52 -25.10
N ASN A 271 -32.06 7.80 -24.83
CA ASN A 271 -31.28 8.69 -25.69
C ASN A 271 -29.79 8.72 -25.31
N TRP A 272 -29.38 7.96 -24.29
CA TRP A 272 -28.00 7.93 -23.81
C TRP A 272 -27.04 7.45 -24.89
N GLN A 273 -26.02 8.25 -25.20
CA GLN A 273 -24.98 7.90 -26.15
C GLN A 273 -23.73 7.38 -25.44
N ALA A 274 -23.46 6.08 -25.58
CA ALA A 274 -22.22 5.47 -25.10
C ALA A 274 -21.00 6.13 -25.78
N ASN A 275 -19.93 6.34 -25.01
CA ASN A 275 -18.66 6.96 -25.44
C ASN A 275 -18.74 8.45 -25.85
N ALA A 276 -19.89 9.12 -25.67
CA ALA A 276 -19.98 10.56 -25.81
C ALA A 276 -19.33 11.27 -24.59
N ASN A 277 -19.26 12.60 -24.62
CA ASN A 277 -18.81 13.37 -23.45
C ASN A 277 -19.81 13.19 -22.30
N ILE A 278 -19.32 12.71 -21.16
CA ILE A 278 -20.17 12.41 -20.00
C ILE A 278 -20.93 13.64 -19.48
N LEU A 279 -20.31 14.83 -19.47
CA LEU A 279 -20.97 16.03 -18.96
C LEU A 279 -22.17 16.40 -19.84
N ASP A 280 -21.98 16.38 -21.15
CA ASP A 280 -23.04 16.71 -22.10
C ASP A 280 -24.20 15.71 -22.02
N GLU A 281 -23.90 14.42 -21.90
CA GLU A 281 -24.93 13.39 -21.74
C GLU A 281 -25.67 13.51 -20.41
N LEU A 282 -24.98 13.83 -19.31
CA LEU A 282 -25.64 14.08 -18.02
C LEU A 282 -26.51 15.33 -18.05
N LEU A 283 -26.08 16.40 -18.71
CA LEU A 283 -26.88 17.62 -18.88
C LEU A 283 -28.16 17.33 -19.67
N LYS A 284 -28.07 16.56 -20.76
CA LYS A 284 -29.24 16.11 -21.52
C LYS A 284 -30.16 15.22 -20.68
N LEU A 285 -29.59 14.25 -19.95
CA LEU A 285 -30.34 13.30 -19.13
C LEU A 285 -31.13 14.00 -18.01
N LEU A 286 -30.53 15.02 -17.40
CA LEU A 286 -31.13 15.81 -16.31
C LEU A 286 -31.94 17.01 -16.81
N GLU A 287 -31.95 17.26 -18.13
CA GLU A 287 -32.52 18.45 -18.78
C GLU A 287 -32.03 19.75 -18.14
N LEU A 288 -30.72 19.85 -17.94
CA LEU A 288 -30.04 21.02 -17.39
C LEU A 288 -29.28 21.75 -18.49
N SER A 289 -29.28 23.08 -18.44
CA SER A 289 -28.44 23.91 -19.31
C SER A 289 -26.98 23.95 -18.83
N SER A 290 -26.76 23.79 -17.53
CA SER A 290 -25.44 23.75 -16.90
C SER A 290 -25.55 23.18 -15.48
N PHE A 291 -24.43 22.66 -14.95
CA PHE A 291 -24.36 22.27 -13.54
C PHE A 291 -24.29 23.51 -12.63
N PRO A 292 -24.84 23.44 -11.40
CA PRO A 292 -24.74 24.54 -10.45
C PRO A 292 -23.29 24.89 -10.14
N ALA A 293 -23.01 26.20 -10.08
CA ALA A 293 -21.71 26.68 -9.66
C ALA A 293 -21.45 26.31 -8.19
N LYS A 294 -20.17 26.11 -7.84
CA LYS A 294 -19.73 25.93 -6.44
C LYS A 294 -20.21 27.15 -5.65
N LEU A 295 -21.15 26.95 -4.72
CA LEU A 295 -21.59 28.00 -3.81
C LEU A 295 -20.35 28.46 -3.03
N LYS A 296 -20.01 29.74 -3.14
CA LYS A 296 -18.90 30.31 -2.34
C LYS A 296 -19.42 30.44 -0.90
N ASP A 297 -18.59 30.07 0.08
CA ASP A 297 -18.85 30.21 1.54
C ASP A 297 -19.30 31.62 2.01
N LYS A 298 -19.34 32.61 1.12
CA LYS A 298 -19.58 34.02 1.43
C LYS A 298 -21.05 34.40 1.60
N ASP A 299 -21.99 33.48 1.38
CA ASP A 299 -23.42 33.73 1.58
C ASP A 299 -23.99 33.08 2.86
N LYS A 300 -23.12 32.71 3.83
CA LYS A 300 -23.58 32.43 5.20
C LYS A 300 -24.11 33.72 5.81
N LYS A 301 -25.42 33.97 5.65
CA LYS A 301 -26.13 34.95 6.47
C LYS A 301 -25.95 34.53 7.94
N ASP A 302 -25.67 35.50 8.80
CA ASP A 302 -25.55 35.36 10.26
C ASP A 302 -26.88 34.97 10.96
N GLU A 303 -27.61 33.98 10.42
CA GLU A 303 -28.69 33.33 11.15
C GLU A 303 -28.09 32.21 11.99
N ILE A 304 -28.29 32.29 13.31
CA ILE A 304 -27.91 31.24 14.25
C ILE A 304 -28.84 30.04 13.98
N LEU A 305 -28.46 29.19 13.03
CA LEU A 305 -29.09 27.90 12.81
C LEU A 305 -28.50 26.89 13.80
N LEU A 306 -29.35 26.04 14.38
CA LEU A 306 -28.91 24.92 15.24
C LEU A 306 -28.22 23.80 14.44
N CYS A 307 -28.43 23.77 13.12
CA CYS A 307 -27.87 22.79 12.19
C CYS A 307 -27.75 23.47 10.82
N ASP A 308 -26.54 23.49 10.23
CA ASP A 308 -26.35 24.06 8.89
C ASP A 308 -26.99 23.15 7.82
N VAL A 309 -27.26 23.73 6.64
CA VAL A 309 -27.83 22.99 5.50
C VAL A 309 -26.93 21.81 5.13
N GLY A 310 -27.51 20.61 5.14
CA GLY A 310 -26.81 19.37 4.77
C GLY A 310 -26.08 18.67 5.92
N GLU A 311 -26.02 19.26 7.11
CA GLU A 311 -25.44 18.60 8.29
C GLU A 311 -26.36 17.53 8.89
N CYS A 312 -25.76 16.57 9.59
CA CYS A 312 -26.55 15.56 10.28
C CYS A 312 -27.27 16.15 11.50
N CYS A 313 -28.59 15.97 11.57
CA CYS A 313 -29.43 16.47 12.65
C CYS A 313 -29.29 15.71 14.00
N ILE A 314 -28.37 14.74 14.09
CA ILE A 314 -28.04 14.04 15.35
C ILE A 314 -26.70 14.51 15.90
N CYS A 315 -25.64 14.49 15.07
CA CYS A 315 -24.29 14.85 15.50
C CYS A 315 -23.88 16.28 15.15
N PHE A 316 -24.75 17.04 14.47
CA PHE A 316 -24.51 18.42 14.04
C PHE A 316 -23.17 18.59 13.32
N SER A 317 -22.84 17.60 12.48
CA SER A 317 -21.60 17.57 11.73
C SER A 317 -21.90 17.22 10.29
N LEU A 318 -21.20 17.87 9.36
CA LEU A 318 -21.27 17.55 7.94
C LEU A 318 -20.57 16.22 7.63
N ARG A 319 -19.47 15.89 8.32
CA ARG A 319 -18.75 14.62 8.11
C ARG A 319 -18.68 13.79 9.38
N LEU A 320 -18.97 12.50 9.27
CA LEU A 320 -18.72 11.48 10.29
C LEU A 320 -17.88 10.37 9.65
N ASN A 321 -16.66 10.16 10.16
CA ASN A 321 -15.69 9.23 9.57
C ASN A 321 -15.51 9.46 8.05
N ASP A 322 -15.31 10.73 7.69
CA ASP A 322 -15.19 11.22 6.31
C ASP A 322 -16.44 11.04 5.42
N LYS A 323 -17.57 10.55 5.93
CA LYS A 323 -18.82 10.39 5.17
C LYS A 323 -19.80 11.53 5.39
N LEU A 324 -20.51 11.91 4.32
CA LEU A 324 -21.61 12.86 4.37
C LEU A 324 -22.94 12.18 4.77
N PRO A 325 -23.94 12.95 5.25
CA PRO A 325 -25.29 12.46 5.43
C PRO A 325 -25.91 11.97 4.12
N GLU A 326 -26.51 10.79 4.15
CA GLU A 326 -27.12 10.15 2.97
C GLU A 326 -28.62 9.93 3.14
N ILE A 327 -29.14 10.00 4.37
CA ILE A 327 -30.54 9.76 4.67
C ILE A 327 -31.23 11.09 4.90
N VAL A 328 -32.33 11.32 4.19
CA VAL A 328 -33.14 12.54 4.33
C VAL A 328 -34.53 12.16 4.80
N CYS A 329 -35.06 12.86 5.80
CA CYS A 329 -36.43 12.67 6.25
C CYS A 329 -37.40 13.07 5.12
N GLN A 330 -38.30 12.15 4.75
CA GLN A 330 -39.26 12.35 3.66
C GLN A 330 -40.48 13.20 4.06
N ASN A 331 -40.60 13.57 5.34
CA ASN A 331 -41.64 14.48 5.79
C ASN A 331 -41.35 15.89 5.27
N ALA A 332 -42.30 16.45 4.51
CA ALA A 332 -42.18 17.73 3.80
C ALA A 332 -41.87 18.93 4.71
N SER A 333 -42.24 18.87 5.99
CA SER A 333 -41.97 19.90 6.99
C SER A 333 -40.64 19.71 7.74
N CYS A 334 -39.91 18.62 7.50
CA CYS A 334 -38.69 18.27 8.23
C CYS A 334 -37.46 18.33 7.33
N GLU A 335 -37.37 17.44 6.34
CA GLU A 335 -36.30 17.40 5.32
C GLU A 335 -34.85 17.42 5.86
N GLN A 336 -34.67 17.01 7.12
CA GLN A 336 -33.37 16.97 7.79
C GLN A 336 -32.54 15.78 7.32
N PHE A 337 -31.23 15.96 7.35
CA PHE A 337 -30.23 14.99 6.91
C PHE A 337 -29.69 14.18 8.09
N PHE A 338 -29.32 12.93 7.82
CA PHE A 338 -28.74 12.03 8.80
C PHE A 338 -27.61 11.19 8.18
N HIS A 339 -26.50 11.04 8.91
CA HIS A 339 -25.55 9.95 8.63
C HIS A 339 -26.24 8.61 8.86
N LYS A 340 -25.90 7.62 8.03
CA LYS A 340 -26.42 6.25 8.17
C LYS A 340 -26.11 5.71 9.56
N GLU A 341 -24.88 5.87 10.02
CA GLU A 341 -24.41 5.38 11.31
C GLU A 341 -25.13 6.08 12.48
N CYS A 342 -25.32 7.40 12.43
CA CYS A 342 -26.05 8.14 13.47
C CYS A 342 -27.50 7.69 13.57
N LEU A 343 -28.22 7.62 12.44
CA LEU A 343 -29.62 7.23 12.43
C LEU A 343 -29.79 5.76 12.82
N TYR A 344 -28.90 4.88 12.37
CA TYR A 344 -28.89 3.47 12.76
C TYR A 344 -28.78 3.33 14.28
N GLN A 345 -27.78 3.97 14.91
CA GLN A 345 -27.58 3.89 16.36
C GLN A 345 -28.79 4.45 17.12
N TRP A 346 -29.37 5.55 16.64
CA TRP A 346 -30.59 6.12 17.21
C TRP A 346 -31.77 5.14 17.14
N LEU A 347 -32.05 4.59 15.95
CA LEU A 347 -33.17 3.68 15.76
C LEU A 347 -33.02 2.38 16.57
N VAL A 348 -31.79 1.87 16.71
CA VAL A 348 -31.51 0.73 17.58
C VAL A 348 -31.76 1.06 19.05
N SER A 349 -31.36 2.24 19.54
CA SER A 349 -31.53 2.60 20.95
C SER A 349 -32.99 2.75 21.38
N VAL A 350 -33.89 3.08 20.43
CA VAL A 350 -35.34 3.16 20.65
C VAL A 350 -36.10 1.88 20.29
N ASN A 351 -35.39 0.77 20.04
CA ASN A 351 -35.97 -0.52 19.65
C ASN A 351 -36.88 -0.43 18.40
N ALA A 352 -36.42 0.30 17.37
CA ALA A 352 -37.12 0.41 16.10
C ALA A 352 -37.33 -0.95 15.40
N LYS A 353 -38.37 -1.05 14.59
CA LYS A 353 -38.74 -2.31 13.94
C LYS A 353 -37.84 -2.57 12.73
N GLN A 354 -37.13 -3.69 12.73
CA GLN A 354 -36.46 -4.18 11.54
C GLN A 354 -37.47 -4.80 10.56
N SER A 355 -37.34 -4.46 9.28
CA SER A 355 -38.12 -5.03 8.18
C SER A 355 -37.21 -5.21 6.98
N PHE A 356 -37.06 -6.44 6.50
CA PHE A 356 -36.09 -6.79 5.45
C PHE A 356 -34.68 -6.26 5.78
N ASN A 357 -34.13 -5.41 4.91
CA ASN A 357 -32.79 -4.83 5.04
C ASN A 357 -32.83 -3.38 5.56
N GLU A 358 -33.89 -2.99 6.27
CA GLU A 358 -34.08 -1.62 6.80
C GLU A 358 -34.61 -1.62 8.24
N LEU A 359 -34.18 -0.63 9.03
CA LEU A 359 -34.79 -0.26 10.30
C LEU A 359 -35.82 0.84 10.07
N ASN A 360 -37.04 0.64 10.56
CA ASN A 360 -38.15 1.58 10.43
C ASN A 360 -38.55 2.10 11.80
N GLY A 361 -38.61 3.43 11.94
CA GLY A 361 -38.97 4.07 13.19
C GLY A 361 -39.37 5.53 13.00
N GLN A 362 -39.13 6.34 14.03
CA GLN A 362 -39.49 7.75 14.06
C GLN A 362 -38.25 8.63 13.87
N CYS A 363 -38.41 9.67 13.04
CA CYS A 363 -37.40 10.68 12.80
C CYS A 363 -37.04 11.41 14.11
N PRO A 364 -35.76 11.50 14.49
CA PRO A 364 -35.34 12.20 15.71
C PRO A 364 -35.80 13.67 15.79
N ASN A 365 -36.02 14.31 14.64
CA ASN A 365 -36.37 15.72 14.56
C ASN A 365 -37.88 16.00 14.53
N CYS A 366 -38.67 15.18 13.84
CA CYS A 366 -40.10 15.45 13.62
C CYS A 366 -41.05 14.32 14.01
N GLU A 367 -40.52 13.22 14.54
CA GLU A 367 -41.25 12.03 15.00
C GLU A 367 -42.09 11.31 13.92
N LYS A 368 -42.01 11.75 12.66
CA LYS A 368 -42.64 11.07 11.52
C LYS A 368 -41.80 9.88 11.07
N HIS A 369 -42.42 8.99 10.29
CA HIS A 369 -41.78 7.78 9.78
C HIS A 369 -40.44 8.08 9.08
N ILE A 370 -39.40 7.33 9.42
CA ILE A 370 -38.11 7.31 8.73
C ILE A 370 -37.59 5.88 8.65
N SER A 371 -36.90 5.56 7.56
CA SER A 371 -36.20 4.30 7.39
C SER A 371 -34.69 4.51 7.30
N CYS A 372 -33.93 3.54 7.81
CA CYS A 372 -32.48 3.49 7.70
C CYS A 372 -32.08 2.13 7.12
N PRO A 373 -31.35 2.08 6.00
CA PRO A 373 -30.81 0.83 5.49
C PRO A 373 -29.81 0.22 6.50
N LEU A 374 -29.80 -1.11 6.60
CA LEU A 374 -28.82 -1.87 7.41
C LEU A 374 -27.42 -1.79 6.80
#